data_AF-A0A7Y2MK88-F1
#
_entry.id   AF-A0A7Y2MK88-F1
#
_cell.length_a   1.000
_cell.length_b   1.000
_cell.length_c   1.000
_cell.angle_alpha   90.00
_cell.angle_beta   90.00
_cell.angle_gamma   90.00
#
_symmetry.space_group_name_H-M   'P 1'
#
loop_
_entity.id
_entity.type
_entity.pdbx_description
1 polymer ?
#
loop_
_entity_poly.entity_id
_entity_poly.type
_entity_poly.pdbx_seq_one_letter_code
_entity_poly.pdbx_strand_id
1 'polypeptide(L)'
;NENIDVINWTSNPQLMVTRALSPARVSTVKLNDEKMTAQVYLRPEEVSKAIGRGGHNIRLAGQLTGYEIDVFREGVEEDVELTEFSDEIDSWVIEEFKKIGLDTARSVLEQDIEDLVKRTDLEEETISDVMRILKEEFED
;
A
#
# COMPACT_ATOMS: atom_id res chain seq x y z
N ASN A 1 -8.09 7.62 -34.58
CA ASN A 1 -8.68 8.55 -33.60
C ASN A 1 -7.76 8.61 -32.41
N GLU A 2 -7.17 9.78 -32.16
CA GLU A 2 -6.39 10.06 -30.95
C GLU A 2 -7.33 10.65 -29.89
N ASN A 3 -7.15 10.28 -28.62
CA ASN A 3 -7.92 10.83 -27.51
C ASN A 3 -7.11 11.97 -26.88
N ILE A 4 -7.74 13.12 -26.65
CA ILE A 4 -7.10 14.32 -26.10
C ILE A 4 -7.82 14.68 -24.81
N ASP A 5 -7.07 14.70 -23.71
CA ASP A 5 -7.51 15.16 -22.39
C ASP A 5 -6.92 16.55 -22.11
N VAL A 6 -7.73 17.44 -21.54
CA VAL A 6 -7.32 18.80 -21.15
C VAL A 6 -7.35 18.92 -19.64
N ILE A 7 -6.23 19.30 -19.04
CA ILE A 7 -6.09 19.48 -17.59
C ILE A 7 -5.66 20.91 -17.25
N ASN A 8 -6.02 21.37 -16.06
CA ASN A 8 -5.59 22.68 -15.58
C ASN A 8 -4.12 22.64 -15.14
N TRP A 9 -3.30 23.51 -15.71
CA TRP A 9 -1.91 23.68 -15.28
C TRP A 9 -1.82 24.24 -13.85
N THR A 10 -0.73 23.93 -13.16
CA THR A 10 -0.37 24.46 -11.84
C THR A 10 1.14 24.37 -11.64
N SER A 11 1.71 25.30 -10.88
CA SER A 11 3.12 25.26 -10.47
C SER A 11 3.38 24.36 -9.26
N ASN A 12 2.34 23.94 -8.53
CA ASN A 12 2.48 22.94 -7.46
C ASN A 12 2.69 21.56 -8.10
N PRO A 13 3.89 20.93 -7.95
CA PRO A 13 4.23 19.70 -8.66
C PRO A 13 3.35 18.52 -8.21
N GLN A 14 3.04 18.42 -6.92
CA GLN A 14 2.21 17.34 -6.39
C GLN A 14 0.81 17.39 -7.01
N LEU A 15 0.21 18.58 -7.05
CA LEU A 15 -1.09 18.79 -7.68
C LEU A 15 -1.05 18.59 -9.20
N MET A 16 0.07 18.93 -9.85
CA MET A 16 0.26 18.69 -11.29
C MET A 16 0.29 17.20 -11.59
N VAL A 17 1.01 16.39 -10.80
CA VAL A 17 1.04 14.92 -10.93
C VAL A 17 -0.34 14.31 -10.73
N THR A 18 -1.07 14.73 -9.68
CA THR A 18 -2.45 14.27 -9.46
C THR A 18 -3.37 14.57 -10.65
N ARG A 19 -3.28 15.78 -11.23
CA ARG A 19 -4.10 16.16 -12.39
C ARG A 19 -3.71 15.40 -13.65
N ALA A 20 -2.43 15.16 -13.86
CA ALA A 20 -1.90 14.46 -15.03
C ALA A 20 -2.36 12.99 -15.10
N LEU A 21 -2.71 12.37 -13.97
CA LEU A 21 -3.21 11.00 -13.91
C LEU A 21 -4.74 10.87 -14.07
N SER A 22 -5.46 11.98 -14.28
CA SER A 22 -6.89 11.95 -14.59
C SER A 22 -7.18 10.99 -15.76
N PRO A 23 -8.19 10.10 -15.66
CA PRO A 23 -9.31 10.12 -14.72
C PRO A 23 -9.10 9.35 -13.40
N ALA A 24 -7.88 8.84 -13.13
CA ALA A 24 -7.62 8.09 -11.91
C ALA A 24 -7.67 8.99 -10.67
N ARG A 25 -8.35 8.52 -9.62
CA ARG A 25 -8.42 9.24 -8.34
C ARG A 25 -7.24 8.84 -7.45
N VAL A 26 -6.21 9.66 -7.49
CA VAL A 26 -5.03 9.52 -6.62
C VAL A 26 -5.38 9.88 -5.18
N SER A 27 -4.93 9.07 -4.24
CA SER A 27 -5.14 9.30 -2.82
C SER A 27 -3.94 10.05 -2.20
N THR A 28 -2.73 9.57 -2.43
CA THR A 28 -1.48 10.18 -1.92
C THR A 28 -0.43 10.24 -3.02
N VAL A 29 0.38 11.31 -3.01
CA VAL A 29 1.56 11.46 -3.87
C VAL A 29 2.75 11.83 -3.00
N LYS A 30 3.82 11.03 -3.04
CA LYS A 30 5.11 11.34 -2.42
C LYS A 30 6.10 11.72 -3.53
N LEU A 31 6.64 12.92 -3.48
CA LEU A 31 7.60 13.42 -4.47
C LEU A 31 9.03 13.29 -3.96
N ASN A 32 9.93 12.92 -4.86
CA ASN A 32 11.36 13.06 -4.68
C ASN A 32 11.91 13.98 -5.78
N ASP A 33 12.07 15.25 -5.45
CA ASP A 33 12.51 16.28 -6.40
C ASP A 33 13.99 16.13 -6.81
N GLU A 34 14.81 15.49 -5.99
CA GLU A 34 16.22 15.24 -6.31
C GLU A 34 16.37 14.19 -7.41
N LYS A 35 15.53 13.14 -7.36
CA LYS A 35 15.52 12.05 -8.33
C LYS A 35 14.49 12.24 -9.45
N MET A 36 13.65 13.27 -9.35
CA MET A 36 12.49 13.48 -10.21
C MET A 36 11.58 12.24 -10.27
N THR A 37 11.29 11.63 -9.12
CA THR A 37 10.36 10.48 -9.03
C THR A 37 9.12 10.83 -8.20
N ALA A 38 7.99 10.21 -8.52
CA ALA A 38 6.72 10.38 -7.83
C ALA A 38 6.10 9.01 -7.51
N GLN A 39 5.96 8.70 -6.22
CA GLN A 39 5.22 7.52 -5.76
C GLN A 39 3.76 7.90 -5.57
N VAL A 40 2.88 7.20 -6.28
CA VAL A 40 1.45 7.52 -6.35
C VAL A 40 0.66 6.36 -5.80
N TYR A 41 -0.08 6.63 -4.73
CA TYR A 41 -0.93 5.65 -4.06
C TYR A 41 -2.37 5.81 -4.49
N LEU A 42 -2.96 4.70 -4.92
CA LEU A 42 -4.29 4.62 -5.46
C LEU A 42 -5.03 3.44 -4.85
N ARG A 43 -6.34 3.58 -4.64
CA ARG A 43 -7.18 2.41 -4.35
C ARG A 43 -7.05 1.37 -5.47
N PRO A 44 -7.14 0.06 -5.18
CA PRO A 44 -6.92 -1.00 -6.17
C PRO A 44 -7.73 -0.83 -7.48
N GLU A 45 -8.97 -0.34 -7.39
CA GLU A 45 -9.85 -0.10 -8.54
C GLU A 45 -9.43 1.10 -9.43
N GLU A 46 -8.59 2.00 -8.93
CA GLU A 46 -8.12 3.19 -9.67
C GLU A 46 -6.78 2.94 -10.39
N VAL A 47 -6.02 1.91 -10.00
CA VAL A 47 -4.70 1.58 -10.58
C VAL A 47 -4.77 1.38 -12.09
N SER A 48 -5.76 0.63 -12.58
CA SER A 48 -5.90 0.36 -14.01
C SER A 48 -6.12 1.64 -14.83
N LYS A 49 -6.84 2.62 -14.26
CA LYS A 49 -7.07 3.93 -14.90
C LYS A 49 -5.79 4.76 -14.92
N ALA A 50 -5.02 4.74 -13.83
CA ALA A 50 -3.76 5.48 -13.71
C ALA A 50 -2.73 4.98 -14.73
N ILE A 51 -2.58 3.66 -14.87
CA ILE A 51 -1.67 3.04 -15.85
C ILE A 51 -2.16 3.32 -17.28
N GLY A 52 -3.47 3.16 -17.52
CA GLY A 52 -4.06 3.26 -18.85
C GLY A 52 -3.70 2.08 -19.76
N ARG A 53 -4.36 1.98 -20.93
CA ARG A 53 -4.14 0.86 -21.85
C ARG A 53 -2.68 0.83 -22.33
N GLY A 54 -1.94 -0.22 -21.99
CA GLY A 54 -0.53 -0.36 -22.37
C GLY A 54 0.41 0.65 -21.70
N GLY A 55 0.02 1.24 -20.56
CA GLY A 55 0.86 2.20 -19.84
C GLY A 55 0.88 3.61 -20.44
N HIS A 56 0.00 3.91 -21.41
CA HIS A 56 0.02 5.21 -22.08
C HIS A 56 -0.25 6.38 -21.13
N ASN A 57 -1.17 6.22 -20.18
CA ASN A 57 -1.59 7.34 -19.32
C ASN A 57 -0.47 7.73 -18.36
N ILE A 58 0.11 6.76 -17.66
CA ILE A 58 1.23 6.99 -16.75
C ILE A 58 2.45 7.56 -17.48
N ARG A 59 2.72 7.09 -18.71
CA ARG A 59 3.83 7.61 -19.52
C ARG A 59 3.61 9.06 -19.93
N LEU A 60 2.40 9.41 -20.39
CA LEU A 60 2.07 10.80 -20.75
C LEU A 60 2.10 11.72 -19.52
N ALA A 61 1.60 11.25 -18.38
CA ALA A 61 1.65 11.98 -17.12
C ALA A 61 3.10 12.25 -16.68
N GLY A 62 3.98 11.25 -16.78
CA GLY A 62 5.40 11.43 -16.48
C GLY A 62 6.08 12.43 -17.43
N GLN A 63 5.80 12.35 -18.73
CA GLN A 63 6.30 13.32 -19.71
C GLN A 63 5.80 14.74 -19.45
N LEU A 64 4.54 14.90 -19.06
CA LEU A 64 3.91 16.20 -18.81
C LEU A 64 4.43 16.86 -17.53
N THR A 65 4.70 16.06 -16.50
CA THR A 65 5.14 16.55 -15.19
C THR A 65 6.65 16.60 -15.02
N GLY A 66 7.38 15.83 -15.82
CA GLY A 66 8.82 15.66 -15.70
C GLY A 66 9.25 14.64 -14.63
N TYR A 67 8.30 13.95 -14.00
CA TYR A 67 8.57 12.91 -13.00
C TYR A 67 8.47 11.50 -13.61
N GLU A 68 9.32 10.58 -13.15
CA GLU A 68 9.08 9.15 -13.28
C GLU A 68 8.03 8.75 -12.24
N ILE A 69 6.92 8.17 -12.69
CA ILE A 69 5.75 7.89 -11.85
C ILE A 69 5.67 6.40 -11.56
N ASP A 70 5.73 6.05 -10.29
CA ASP A 70 5.48 4.70 -9.77
C ASP A 70 4.09 4.64 -9.14
N VAL A 71 3.32 3.60 -9.48
CA VAL A 71 1.95 3.43 -9.00
C VAL A 71 1.88 2.28 -8.00
N PHE A 72 1.39 2.60 -6.81
CA PHE A 72 1.19 1.68 -5.71
C PHE A 72 -0.30 1.56 -5.36
N ARG A 73 -0.67 0.39 -4.88
CA ARG A 73 -1.99 0.17 -4.28
C ARG A 73 -1.94 0.67 -2.84
N GLU A 74 -2.90 1.49 -2.45
CA GLU A 74 -3.12 1.81 -1.04
C GLU A 74 -3.31 0.52 -0.23
N GLY A 75 -2.71 0.49 0.96
CA GLY A 75 -2.77 -0.65 1.88
C GLY A 75 -1.69 -1.72 1.67
N VAL A 76 -0.78 -1.57 0.70
CA VAL A 76 0.26 -2.59 0.42
C VAL A 76 1.67 -2.18 0.90
N GLU A 77 1.91 -0.90 1.22
CA GLU A 77 3.27 -0.41 1.55
C GLU A 77 3.54 -0.13 3.05
N GLU A 78 2.54 -0.29 3.92
CA GLU A 78 2.70 -0.22 5.38
C GLU A 78 2.18 -1.50 6.01
N ASP A 79 2.55 -2.64 5.44
CA ASP A 79 2.26 -3.91 6.07
C ASP A 79 3.54 -4.72 6.10
N VAL A 80 3.87 -5.18 7.30
CA VAL A 80 5.12 -5.86 7.58
C VAL A 80 4.81 -7.35 7.59
N GLU A 81 5.58 -8.14 6.84
CA GLU A 81 5.43 -9.60 6.89
C GLU A 81 5.69 -10.10 8.31
N LEU A 82 4.88 -11.05 8.81
CA LEU A 82 5.05 -11.58 10.17
C LEU A 82 6.44 -12.19 10.42
N THR A 83 7.14 -12.60 9.35
CA THR A 83 8.50 -13.13 9.45
C THR A 83 9.55 -12.10 9.86
N GLU A 84 9.28 -10.81 9.67
CA GLU A 84 10.18 -9.76 10.14
C GLU A 84 10.22 -9.67 11.67
N PHE A 85 9.21 -10.20 12.36
CA PHE A 85 9.09 -10.23 13.83
C PHE A 85 9.63 -11.55 14.44
N SER A 86 10.45 -12.30 13.69
CA SER A 86 10.92 -13.64 14.12
C SER A 86 11.84 -13.64 15.34
N ASP A 87 12.32 -12.48 15.75
CA ASP A 87 13.08 -12.24 16.98
C ASP A 87 12.21 -12.04 18.22
N GLU A 88 10.96 -11.64 18.04
CA GLU A 88 9.98 -11.38 19.12
C GLU A 88 8.84 -12.40 19.18
N ILE A 89 8.52 -13.02 18.04
CA ILE A 89 7.46 -14.01 17.90
C ILE A 89 8.05 -15.36 17.48
N ASP A 90 7.70 -16.40 18.23
CA ASP A 90 8.10 -17.77 17.92
C ASP A 90 7.69 -18.19 16.50
N SER A 91 8.60 -18.86 15.78
CA SER A 91 8.37 -19.28 14.39
C SER A 91 7.14 -20.17 14.19
N TRP A 92 6.80 -21.00 15.17
CA TRP A 92 5.63 -21.87 15.09
C TRP A 92 4.32 -21.10 15.23
N VAL A 93 4.31 -19.98 15.97
CA VAL A 93 3.15 -19.09 16.10
C VAL A 93 2.91 -18.34 14.79
N ILE A 94 3.98 -17.83 14.16
CA ILE A 94 3.91 -17.21 12.83
C ILE A 94 3.30 -18.20 11.81
N GLU A 95 3.73 -19.45 11.83
CA GLU A 95 3.21 -20.47 10.92
C GLU A 95 1.72 -20.76 11.12
N GLU A 96 1.21 -20.70 12.36
CA GLU A 96 -0.24 -20.83 12.63
C GLU A 96 -1.05 -19.70 11.99
N PHE A 97 -0.58 -18.46 12.07
CA PHE A 97 -1.24 -17.33 11.39
C PHE A 97 -1.18 -17.45 9.86
N LYS A 98 -0.03 -17.87 9.31
CA LYS A 98 0.12 -18.10 7.86
C LYS A 98 -0.82 -19.17 7.32
N LYS A 99 -1.04 -20.26 8.06
CA LYS A 99 -1.99 -21.33 7.67
C LYS A 99 -3.40 -20.81 7.42
N ILE A 100 -3.81 -19.76 8.11
CA ILE A 100 -5.13 -19.13 7.97
C ILE A 100 -5.14 -17.90 7.05
N GLY A 101 -4.03 -17.65 6.35
CA GLY A 101 -3.86 -16.56 5.38
C GLY A 101 -3.59 -15.20 6.02
N LEU A 102 -3.06 -15.17 7.25
CA LEU A 102 -2.66 -13.95 7.94
C LEU A 102 -1.13 -13.87 7.90
N ASP A 103 -0.60 -13.40 6.78
CA ASP A 103 0.85 -13.40 6.52
C ASP A 103 1.53 -12.10 6.97
N THR A 104 0.75 -11.10 7.35
CA THR A 104 1.23 -9.75 7.64
C THR A 104 0.68 -9.20 8.94
N ALA A 105 1.39 -8.26 9.55
CA ALA A 105 1.04 -7.72 10.84
C ALA A 105 -0.34 -7.04 10.85
N ARG A 106 -0.65 -6.25 9.83
CA ARG A 106 -1.96 -5.59 9.70
C ARG A 106 -3.08 -6.62 9.52
N SER A 107 -2.85 -7.68 8.74
CA SER A 107 -3.84 -8.74 8.55
C SER A 107 -4.22 -9.43 9.87
N VAL A 108 -3.26 -9.59 10.79
CA VAL A 108 -3.50 -10.10 12.15
C VAL A 108 -4.21 -9.06 13.02
N LEU A 109 -3.74 -7.81 12.99
CA LEU A 109 -4.30 -6.70 13.80
C LEU A 109 -5.75 -6.34 13.44
N GLU A 110 -6.19 -6.63 12.21
CA GLU A 110 -7.55 -6.42 11.75
C GLU A 110 -8.54 -7.51 12.21
N GLN A 111 -8.06 -8.60 12.83
CA GLN A 111 -8.93 -9.66 13.35
C GLN A 111 -9.23 -9.46 14.84
N ASP A 112 -10.41 -9.93 15.26
CA ASP A 112 -10.76 -10.04 16.67
C ASP A 112 -10.08 -11.27 17.30
N ILE A 113 -9.64 -11.14 18.56
CA ILE A 113 -8.98 -12.22 19.32
C ILE A 113 -9.83 -13.49 19.35
N GLU A 114 -11.15 -13.35 19.56
CA GLU A 114 -12.07 -14.50 19.59
C GLU A 114 -12.09 -15.29 18.27
N ASP A 115 -11.92 -14.61 17.13
CA ASP A 115 -11.91 -15.26 15.82
C ASP A 115 -10.56 -15.90 15.50
N LEU A 116 -9.47 -15.30 15.98
CA LEU A 116 -8.14 -15.90 15.93
C LEU A 116 -8.09 -17.21 16.73
N VAL A 117 -8.58 -17.20 17.98
CA VAL A 117 -8.65 -18.40 18.86
C VAL A 117 -9.46 -19.53 18.21
N LYS A 118 -10.50 -19.22 17.42
CA LYS A 118 -11.31 -20.25 16.74
C LYS A 118 -10.64 -20.83 15.49
N ARG A 119 -9.70 -20.09 14.90
CA ARG A 119 -9.10 -20.40 13.59
C ARG A 119 -7.68 -20.94 13.71
N THR A 120 -7.01 -20.70 14.83
CA THR A 120 -5.66 -21.18 15.12
C THR A 120 -5.67 -22.12 16.32
N ASP A 121 -4.60 -22.91 16.49
CA ASP A 121 -4.39 -23.73 17.68
C ASP A 121 -3.69 -22.96 18.82
N LEU A 122 -3.79 -21.62 18.83
CA LEU A 122 -3.12 -20.73 19.78
C LEU A 122 -4.01 -20.39 20.98
N GLU A 123 -3.39 -20.22 22.14
CA GLU A 123 -4.07 -19.72 23.33
C GLU A 123 -4.31 -18.20 23.22
N GLU A 124 -5.37 -17.72 23.89
CA GLU A 124 -5.75 -16.31 23.90
C GLU A 124 -4.61 -15.40 24.38
N GLU A 125 -3.84 -15.85 25.38
CA GLU A 125 -2.68 -15.14 25.91
C GLU A 125 -1.60 -14.96 24.83
N THR A 126 -1.28 -16.02 24.08
CA THR A 126 -0.30 -15.97 22.98
C THR A 126 -0.75 -15.02 21.87
N ILE A 127 -2.03 -15.05 21.50
CA ILE A 127 -2.58 -14.14 20.48
C ILE A 127 -2.51 -12.69 20.97
N SER A 128 -2.88 -12.45 22.23
CA SER A 128 -2.83 -11.11 22.83
C SER A 128 -1.41 -10.56 22.87
N ASP A 129 -0.42 -11.39 23.21
CA ASP A 129 0.99 -10.99 23.22
C ASP A 129 1.50 -10.66 21.83
N VAL A 130 1.16 -11.47 20.82
CA VAL A 130 1.49 -11.17 19.42
C VAL A 130 0.87 -9.85 18.98
N MET A 131 -0.44 -9.66 19.19
CA MET A 131 -1.10 -8.40 18.80
C MET A 131 -0.51 -7.18 19.52
N ARG A 132 0.01 -7.34 20.74
CA ARG A 132 0.71 -6.27 21.46
C ARG A 132 2.04 -5.93 20.79
N ILE A 133 2.88 -6.93 20.51
CA ILE A 133 4.17 -6.75 19.80
C ILE A 133 3.92 -6.05 18.46
N LEU A 134 2.97 -6.56 17.68
CA LEU A 134 2.65 -5.97 16.38
C LEU A 134 2.19 -4.52 16.53
N LYS A 135 1.32 -4.17 17.49
CA LYS A 135 0.86 -2.79 17.69
C LYS A 135 1.99 -1.83 18.05
N GLU A 136 2.92 -2.25 18.89
CA GLU A 136 4.05 -1.43 19.33
C GLU A 136 4.89 -0.97 18.11
N GLU A 137 5.11 -1.84 17.12
CA GLU A 137 5.86 -1.51 15.90
C GLU A 137 5.13 -0.57 14.92
N PHE A 138 3.80 -0.41 15.00
CA PHE A 138 3.05 0.56 14.17
C PHE A 138 2.76 1.89 14.88
N GLU A 139 3.05 2.00 16.18
CA GLU A 139 2.82 3.22 16.96
C GLU A 139 4.03 4.17 17.02
N ASP A 140 5.19 3.77 16.49
CA ASP A 140 6.42 4.58 16.32
C ASP A 140 6.54 5.24 14.93
#